data_AF-A0AAV0H864-F1
#
_entry.id   AF-A0AAV0H864-F1
#
_cell.length_a   1.000
_cell.length_b   1.000
_cell.length_c   1.000
_cell.angle_alpha   90.00
_cell.angle_beta   90.00
_cell.angle_gamma   90.00
#
_symmetry.space_group_name_H-M   'P 1'
#
loop_
_entity.id
_entity.type
_entity.pdbx_description
1 polymer ?
#
loop_
_entity_poly.entity_id
_entity_poly.type
_entity_poly.pdbx_seq_one_letter_code
_entity_poly.pdbx_strand_id
1 'polypeptide(L)'
;FFIRKDPENGDWYLRVGSNNVLGVWPKKIFTSLANFANYAEWGGEVYSPPGTTPPPMGSGYLPVGSAKQDGYAKLISTVNENNLINYDPSGCDTYADSDRYKVIDEGNVGAYFQRLVFFGGNSF
;
A
#
# COMPACT_ATOMS: atom_id res chain seq x y z
N PHE A 1 1.91 3.85 9.32
CA PHE A 1 0.94 4.97 9.19
C PHE A 1 -0.40 4.37 8.81
N PHE A 2 -1.49 5.13 8.84
CA PHE A 2 -2.77 4.69 8.29
C PHE A 2 -3.54 5.88 7.72
N ILE A 3 -4.37 5.61 6.72
CA ILE A 3 -5.34 6.54 6.16
C ILE A 3 -6.73 6.03 6.56
N ARG A 4 -7.52 6.88 7.21
CA ARG A 4 -8.84 6.49 7.70
C ARG A 4 -9.81 7.65 7.60
N LYS A 5 -11.03 7.33 7.18
CA LYS A 5 -12.16 8.24 7.21
C LYS A 5 -12.69 8.35 8.63
N ASP A 6 -12.87 9.58 9.11
CA ASP A 6 -13.50 9.85 10.40
C ASP A 6 -15.02 9.62 10.31
N PRO A 7 -15.62 8.89 11.26
CA PRO A 7 -17.05 8.58 11.22
C PRO A 7 -17.95 9.77 11.55
N GLU A 8 -17.45 10.78 12.28
CA GLU A 8 -18.25 11.92 12.75
C GLU A 8 -18.39 12.97 11.66
N ASN A 9 -17.28 13.35 11.03
CA ASN A 9 -17.27 14.42 10.02
C ASN A 9 -17.10 13.91 8.57
N GLY A 10 -16.62 12.68 8.39
CA GLY A 10 -16.42 12.06 7.08
C GLY A 10 -15.14 12.47 6.35
N ASP A 11 -14.26 13.26 6.98
CA ASP A 11 -12.97 13.66 6.43
C ASP A 11 -11.97 12.51 6.50
N TRP A 12 -11.02 12.49 5.57
CA TRP A 12 -9.95 11.49 5.56
C TRP A 12 -8.71 12.02 6.26
N TYR A 13 -8.12 11.21 7.13
CA TYR A 13 -6.94 11.56 7.90
C TYR A 13 -5.80 10.60 7.61
N LEU A 14 -4.62 11.16 7.31
CA LEU A 14 -3.35 10.42 7.34
C LEU A 14 -2.74 10.59 8.73
N ARG A 15 -2.51 9.48 9.42
CA ARG A 15 -1.93 9.47 10.77
C ARG A 15 -0.68 8.58 10.87
N VAL A 16 0.23 8.97 11.75
CA VAL A 16 1.41 8.19 12.15
C VAL A 16 1.40 8.00 13.66
N GLY A 17 1.42 6.74 14.10
CA GLY A 17 1.25 6.41 15.51
C GLY A 17 -0.16 6.78 16.00
N SER A 18 -0.31 6.95 17.31
CA SER A 18 -1.61 7.23 17.94
C SER A 18 -2.09 8.66 17.73
N ASN A 19 -1.17 9.65 17.77
CA ASN A 19 -1.56 11.05 17.98
C ASN A 19 -1.08 12.03 16.89
N ASN A 20 -0.34 11.59 15.87
CA ASN A 20 0.20 12.52 14.87
C ASN A 20 -0.65 12.48 13.59
N VAL A 21 -1.40 13.56 13.34
CA VAL A 21 -2.08 13.81 12.07
C VAL A 21 -1.09 14.50 11.13
N LEU A 22 -0.79 13.87 10.00
CA LEU A 22 0.11 14.41 8.98
C LEU A 22 -0.63 15.02 7.79
N GLY A 23 -1.89 14.64 7.57
CA GLY A 23 -2.68 15.13 6.45
C GLY A 23 -4.17 14.98 6.70
N VAL A 24 -4.94 15.89 6.13
CA VAL A 24 -6.41 15.90 6.18
C VAL A 24 -6.93 16.20 4.77
N TRP A 25 -7.86 15.38 4.31
CA TRP A 25 -8.60 15.61 3.07
C TRP A 25 -10.08 15.70 3.39
N PRO A 26 -10.67 16.91 3.31
CA PRO A 26 -12.08 17.10 3.62
C PRO A 26 -12.99 16.27 2.71
N LYS A 27 -14.05 15.65 3.25
CA LYS A 27 -15.02 14.83 2.50
C LYS A 27 -15.47 15.49 1.21
N LYS A 28 -15.73 16.81 1.27
CA LYS A 28 -16.30 17.63 0.20
C LYS A 28 -15.42 17.74 -1.06
N ILE A 29 -14.13 17.42 -0.99
CA ILE A 29 -13.26 17.46 -2.17
C ILE A 29 -13.36 16.17 -2.99
N PHE A 30 -13.98 15.14 -2.43
CA PHE A 30 -14.15 13.85 -3.07
C PHE A 30 -15.56 13.69 -3.63
N THR A 31 -15.65 13.01 -4.77
CA THR A 31 -16.90 12.48 -5.32
C THR A 31 -17.13 11.07 -4.79
N SER A 32 -16.38 10.09 -5.29
CA SER A 32 -16.52 8.67 -4.92
C SER A 32 -16.06 8.39 -3.49
N LEU A 33 -14.90 8.93 -3.10
CA LEU A 33 -14.33 8.75 -1.76
C LEU A 33 -15.06 9.55 -0.66
N ALA A 34 -16.11 10.31 -0.98
CA ALA A 34 -16.91 10.99 0.04
C ALA A 34 -17.60 10.01 1.00
N ASN A 35 -17.91 8.80 0.52
CA ASN A 35 -18.56 7.75 1.30
C ASN A 35 -17.53 6.70 1.76
N PHE A 36 -17.20 5.75 0.90
CA PHE A 36 -16.23 4.70 1.19
C PHE A 36 -15.43 4.38 -0.07
N ALA A 37 -14.29 3.72 0.10
CA ALA A 37 -13.52 3.19 -1.00
C ALA A 37 -14.05 1.79 -1.36
N ASN A 38 -14.24 1.52 -2.65
CA ASN A 38 -14.59 0.19 -3.16
C ASN A 38 -13.35 -0.64 -3.52
N TYR A 39 -12.22 0.05 -3.72
CA TYR A 39 -10.93 -0.52 -4.08
C TYR A 39 -9.84 0.17 -3.25
N ALA A 40 -8.82 -0.58 -2.88
CA ALA A 40 -7.63 -0.08 -2.23
C ALA A 40 -6.42 -0.78 -2.84
N GLU A 41 -5.36 -0.01 -3.05
CA GLU A 41 -4.10 -0.50 -3.60
C GLU A 41 -2.98 -0.12 -2.64
N TRP A 42 -1.96 -0.97 -2.57
CA TRP A 42 -0.73 -0.73 -1.82
C TRP A 42 0.44 -1.26 -2.63
N GLY A 43 1.58 -0.58 -2.52
CA GLY A 43 2.77 -0.95 -3.27
C GLY A 43 3.75 0.20 -3.34
N GLY A 44 4.44 0.29 -4.48
CA GLY A 44 5.33 1.39 -4.82
C GLY A 44 5.16 1.78 -6.27
N GLU A 45 5.43 3.03 -6.58
CA GLU A 45 5.38 3.57 -7.93
C GLU A 45 6.76 4.11 -8.28
N VAL A 46 7.15 3.92 -9.53
CA VAL A 46 8.37 4.49 -10.11
C VAL A 46 8.00 5.19 -11.40
N TYR A 47 8.62 6.33 -11.64
CA TYR A 47 8.40 7.11 -12.84
C TYR A 47 9.73 7.41 -13.54
N SER A 48 9.70 7.38 -14.86
CA SER A 48 10.80 7.79 -15.73
C SER A 48 10.26 8.43 -17.00
N PRO A 49 10.81 9.58 -17.44
CA PRO A 49 10.45 10.18 -18.73
C PRO A 49 10.64 9.21 -19.91
N PRO A 50 9.88 9.35 -21.01
CA PRO A 50 10.04 8.52 -22.19
C PRO A 50 11.48 8.51 -22.71
N GLY A 51 12.00 7.33 -23.05
CA GLY A 51 13.37 7.16 -23.55
C GLY A 51 14.46 7.18 -22.47
N THR A 52 14.10 7.29 -21.19
CA THR A 52 15.04 7.15 -20.08
C THR A 52 14.94 5.77 -19.44
N THR A 53 16.04 5.31 -18.85
CA THR A 53 16.05 4.06 -18.09
C THR A 53 15.25 4.26 -16.80
N PRO A 54 14.21 3.44 -16.55
CA PRO A 54 13.45 3.48 -15.31
C PRO A 54 14.34 3.26 -14.06
N PRO A 55 14.06 3.94 -12.94
CA PRO A 55 14.84 3.76 -11.72
C PRO A 55 14.61 2.38 -11.09
N PRO A 56 15.54 1.88 -10.26
CA PRO A 56 15.32 0.65 -9.51
C PRO A 56 14.22 0.84 -8.46
N MET A 57 13.56 -0.24 -8.07
CA MET A 57 12.55 -0.26 -7.01
C MET A 57 13.00 -1.20 -5.87
N GLY A 58 12.68 -0.83 -4.62
CA GLY A 58 13.00 -1.64 -3.45
C GLY A 58 14.50 -1.82 -3.27
N SER A 59 14.99 -3.06 -3.33
CA SER A 59 16.41 -3.39 -3.23
C SER A 59 17.18 -3.22 -4.56
N GLY A 60 16.49 -2.89 -5.65
CA GLY A 60 17.09 -2.84 -7.00
C GLY A 60 17.20 -4.20 -7.69
N TYR A 61 16.65 -5.25 -7.08
CA TYR A 61 16.57 -6.60 -7.64
C TYR A 61 15.13 -7.08 -7.64
N LEU A 62 14.83 -8.07 -8.50
CA LEU A 62 13.55 -8.77 -8.43
C LEU A 62 13.45 -9.52 -7.09
N PRO A 63 12.34 -9.37 -6.35
CA PRO A 63 12.18 -9.99 -5.05
C PRO A 63 12.19 -11.52 -5.15
N VAL A 64 12.77 -12.14 -4.12
CA VAL A 64 12.87 -13.60 -3.95
C VAL A 64 12.04 -14.11 -2.75
N GLY A 65 11.34 -13.21 -2.05
CA GLY A 65 10.50 -13.54 -0.89
C GLY A 65 11.24 -13.44 0.45
N SER A 66 12.28 -12.59 0.54
CA SER A 66 13.15 -12.51 1.73
C SER A 66 13.22 -11.12 2.32
N ALA A 67 12.68 -10.94 3.53
CA ALA A 67 12.75 -9.67 4.28
C ALA A 67 14.17 -9.24 4.67
N LYS A 68 15.19 -10.08 4.42
CA LYS A 68 16.61 -9.74 4.61
C LYS A 68 17.24 -9.08 3.39
N GLN A 69 16.62 -9.22 2.21
CA GLN A 69 17.21 -8.83 0.92
C GLN A 69 16.27 -7.92 0.12
N ASP A 70 14.96 -8.13 0.24
CA ASP A 70 13.95 -7.49 -0.59
C ASP A 70 13.38 -6.25 0.09
N GLY A 71 12.90 -5.30 -0.73
CA GLY A 71 11.98 -4.28 -0.26
C GLY A 71 10.65 -4.93 0.13
N TYR A 72 10.07 -4.52 1.27
CA TYR A 72 8.80 -5.07 1.71
C TYR A 72 7.91 -4.05 2.43
N ALA A 73 6.61 -4.29 2.34
CA ALA A 73 5.58 -3.66 3.15
C ALA A 73 4.90 -4.75 4.00
N LYS A 74 4.60 -4.43 5.25
CA LYS A 74 4.00 -5.35 6.22
C LYS A 74 2.90 -4.66 7.02
N LEU A 75 2.13 -5.44 7.78
CA LEU A 75 1.00 -4.93 8.58
C LEU A 75 -0.08 -4.28 7.70
N ILE A 76 -0.21 -4.75 6.46
CA ILE A 76 -1.23 -4.29 5.53
C ILE A 76 -2.58 -4.78 6.02
N SER A 77 -3.50 -3.85 6.20
CA SER A 77 -4.85 -4.10 6.69
C SER A 77 -5.81 -3.07 6.09
N THR A 78 -7.09 -3.41 6.07
CA THR A 78 -8.15 -2.52 5.62
C THR A 78 -9.09 -2.20 6.79
N VAL A 79 -9.85 -1.11 6.68
CA VAL A 79 -10.85 -0.72 7.67
C VAL A 79 -12.18 -0.58 6.95
N ASN A 80 -13.21 -1.26 7.45
CA ASN A 80 -14.55 -1.18 6.88
C ASN A 80 -15.34 0.04 7.40
N GLU A 81 -16.56 0.21 6.90
CA GLU A 81 -17.48 1.29 7.27
C GLU A 81 -17.85 1.29 8.76
N ASN A 82 -17.80 0.13 9.41
CA ASN A 82 -18.06 -0.04 10.84
C ASN A 82 -16.80 0.20 11.68
N ASN A 83 -15.74 0.75 11.09
CA ASN A 83 -14.50 1.08 11.77
C ASN A 83 -13.76 -0.15 12.33
N LEU A 84 -14.04 -1.33 11.78
CA LEU A 84 -13.40 -2.59 12.13
C LEU A 84 -12.21 -2.84 11.22
N ILE A 85 -11.09 -3.28 11.81
CA ILE A 85 -9.87 -3.61 11.07
C ILE A 85 -9.98 -5.04 10.54
N ASN A 86 -9.77 -5.20 9.23
CA ASN A 86 -9.53 -6.48 8.59
C ASN A 86 -8.02 -6.64 8.34
N TYR A 87 -7.40 -7.53 9.10
CA TYR A 87 -5.96 -7.84 9.02
C TYR A 87 -5.60 -8.78 7.87
N ASP A 88 -6.59 -9.36 7.19
CA ASP A 88 -6.39 -10.27 6.07
C ASP A 88 -7.39 -9.97 4.95
N PRO A 89 -7.18 -8.87 4.19
CA PRO A 89 -8.02 -8.58 3.03
C PRO A 89 -7.97 -9.73 2.01
N SER A 90 -9.14 -10.16 1.56
CA SER A 90 -9.29 -11.15 0.49
C SER A 90 -9.41 -10.47 -0.87
N GLY A 91 -9.23 -11.22 -1.96
CA GLY A 91 -9.35 -10.70 -3.33
C GLY A 91 -8.24 -9.71 -3.70
N CYS A 92 -7.03 -9.90 -3.16
CA CYS A 92 -5.87 -9.10 -3.50
C CYS A 92 -5.16 -9.71 -4.71
N ASP A 93 -4.95 -8.89 -5.73
CA ASP A 93 -4.18 -9.24 -6.93
C ASP A 93 -2.86 -8.47 -6.94
N THR A 94 -1.83 -9.02 -7.58
CA THR A 94 -0.56 -8.32 -7.81
C THR A 94 -0.51 -7.74 -9.21
N TYR A 95 0.14 -6.58 -9.34
CA TYR A 95 0.28 -5.87 -10.61
C TYR A 95 1.67 -5.24 -10.75
N ALA A 96 2.19 -5.23 -11.98
CA ALA A 96 3.41 -4.53 -12.37
C ALA A 96 3.30 -4.10 -13.85
N ASP A 97 3.64 -2.84 -14.15
CA ASP A 97 3.57 -2.29 -15.52
C ASP A 97 4.63 -2.84 -16.49
N SER A 98 5.63 -3.55 -15.96
CA SER A 98 6.79 -4.03 -16.72
C SER A 98 7.43 -5.23 -16.04
N ASP A 99 7.96 -6.15 -16.83
CA ASP A 99 8.70 -7.33 -16.37
C ASP A 99 9.99 -6.99 -15.58
N ARG A 100 10.39 -5.71 -15.57
CA ARG A 100 11.50 -5.20 -14.76
C ARG A 100 11.17 -5.11 -13.27
N TYR A 101 9.87 -5.09 -12.93
CA TYR A 101 9.38 -4.98 -11.58
C TYR A 101 8.54 -6.19 -11.23
N LYS A 102 8.54 -6.55 -9.95
CA LYS A 102 7.74 -7.66 -9.47
C LYS A 102 7.28 -7.41 -8.05
N VAL A 103 6.07 -7.88 -7.79
CA VAL A 103 5.43 -7.91 -6.47
C VAL A 103 5.16 -9.36 -6.11
N ILE A 104 5.45 -9.74 -4.87
CA ILE A 104 5.09 -11.03 -4.28
C ILE A 104 4.23 -10.71 -3.06
N ASP A 105 2.97 -11.13 -3.07
CA ASP A 105 2.08 -11.04 -1.92
C ASP A 105 2.03 -12.41 -1.24
N GLU A 106 2.64 -12.53 -0.06
CA GLU A 106 2.64 -13.75 0.75
C GLU A 106 1.32 -13.93 1.53
N GLY A 107 0.40 -12.97 1.43
CA GLY A 107 -0.79 -12.93 2.27
C GLY A 107 -0.44 -12.75 3.73
N ASN A 108 -1.36 -13.14 4.62
CA ASN A 108 -1.16 -13.06 6.06
C ASN A 108 -0.22 -14.16 6.56
N VAL A 109 1.05 -13.81 6.80
CA VAL A 109 2.08 -14.69 7.35
C VAL A 109 2.13 -14.67 8.89
N GLY A 110 1.18 -13.99 9.54
CA GLY A 110 0.97 -13.99 10.98
C GLY A 110 1.88 -13.08 11.81
N ALA A 111 1.68 -13.16 13.13
CA ALA A 111 2.44 -12.51 14.21
C ALA A 111 2.99 -11.11 13.89
N TYR A 112 4.28 -11.04 13.54
CA TYR A 112 5.05 -9.79 13.42
C TYR A 112 4.85 -9.08 12.07
N PHE A 113 4.57 -9.83 11.02
CA PHE A 113 4.45 -9.29 9.66
C PHE A 113 3.00 -9.10 9.24
N GLN A 114 2.06 -9.89 9.79
CA GLN A 114 0.66 -9.96 9.32
C GLN A 114 0.67 -10.14 7.80
N ARG A 115 -0.07 -9.35 7.03
CA ARG A 115 0.06 -9.37 5.58
C ARG A 115 1.40 -8.78 5.13
N LEU A 116 2.17 -9.56 4.37
CA LEU A 116 3.51 -9.24 3.90
C LEU A 116 3.58 -9.22 2.38
N VAL A 117 4.05 -8.10 1.84
CA VAL A 117 4.25 -7.90 0.40
C VAL A 117 5.70 -7.54 0.15
N PHE A 118 6.35 -8.30 -0.72
CA PHE A 118 7.67 -7.97 -1.26
C PHE A 118 7.53 -7.26 -2.60
N PHE A 119 8.40 -6.30 -2.84
CA PHE A 119 8.45 -5.56 -4.09
C PHE A 119 9.89 -5.22 -4.45
N GLY A 120 10.16 -5.17 -5.74
CA GLY A 120 11.46 -4.77 -6.24
C GLY A 120 11.52 -4.81 -7.75
N GLY A 121 12.64 -4.31 -8.27
CA GLY A 121 12.91 -4.33 -9.69
C GLY A 121 14.17 -3.55 -10.02
N ASN A 122 14.71 -3.86 -11.19
CA ASN A 122 16.00 -3.34 -11.63
C ASN A 122 15.83 -2.35 -12.79
N SER A 123 16.90 -1.64 -13.09
CA SER A 123 16.96 -0.70 -14.22
C SER A 123 17.43 -1.35 -15.52
N PHE A 124 17.98 -2.58 -15.48
CA PHE A 124 18.72 -3.21 -16.59
C PHE A 124 18.40 -4.69 -16.75
#